data_AF-A0AAN6N4L2-F1
#
_entry.id   AF-A0AAN6N4L2-F1
#
_cell.length_a   1.000
_cell.length_b   1.000
_cell.length_c   1.000
_cell.angle_alpha   90.00
_cell.angle_beta   90.00
_cell.angle_gamma   90.00
#
_symmetry.space_group_name_H-M   'P 1'
#
loop_
_entity.id
_entity.type
_entity.pdbx_description
1 polymer ?
#
loop_
_entity_poly.entity_id
_entity_poly.type
_entity_poly.pdbx_seq_one_letter_code
_entity_poly.pdbx_strand_id
1 'polypeptide(L)'
;MKSFSIAALTAALLAQKAAAHATFQDLWIDGVDYGAQCARLPLSNSPVTNVASNDVRCNAGTSPVVSKCPVKAGSTVTVEMHQQPGDRSCSNEAIGGSHYGPLMVYMSKVSDASTADGSSGWFKVFQDSWAKNPSGASGDDDYWGTRT
;
A
#
# COMPACT_ATOMS: atom_id res chain seq x y z
N MET A 1 23.23 22.99 -32.49
CA MET A 1 22.00 23.04 -31.66
C MET A 1 21.04 21.90 -32.05
N LYS A 2 21.36 20.63 -31.74
CA LYS A 2 20.46 19.48 -31.99
C LYS A 2 20.81 18.29 -31.10
N SER A 3 20.81 18.45 -29.77
CA SER A 3 21.04 17.28 -28.88
C SER A 3 20.32 17.32 -27.53
N PHE A 4 19.60 18.39 -27.19
CA PHE A 4 18.90 18.46 -25.89
C PHE A 4 17.52 17.80 -25.86
N SER A 5 17.03 17.26 -26.98
CA SER A 5 15.64 16.79 -27.10
C SER A 5 15.44 15.28 -26.92
N ILE A 6 16.51 14.47 -26.85
CA ILE A 6 16.37 13.01 -26.74
C ILE A 6 16.28 12.54 -25.28
N ALA A 7 16.98 13.20 -24.35
CA ALA A 7 16.98 12.84 -22.92
C ALA A 7 15.64 13.16 -22.20
N ALA A 8 14.88 14.14 -22.69
CA ALA A 8 13.56 14.45 -22.14
C ALA A 8 12.47 13.46 -22.60
N LEU A 9 12.66 12.81 -23.75
CA LEU A 9 11.69 11.86 -24.29
C LEU A 9 11.74 10.49 -23.59
N THR A 10 12.92 10.10 -23.09
CA THR A 10 13.10 8.83 -22.35
C THR A 10 12.55 8.87 -20.92
N ALA A 11 12.55 10.03 -20.26
CA ALA A 11 11.96 10.18 -18.93
C ALA A 11 10.42 10.15 -18.94
N ALA A 12 9.78 10.62 -20.02
CA ALA A 12 8.33 10.61 -20.17
C ALA A 12 7.75 9.20 -20.42
N LEU A 13 8.55 8.27 -20.92
CA LEU A 13 8.14 6.87 -21.15
C LEU A 13 8.16 6.00 -19.87
N LEU A 14 8.71 6.52 -18.77
CA LEU A 14 8.71 5.85 -17.46
C LEU A 14 7.46 6.18 -16.63
N ALA A 15 6.55 7.03 -17.12
CA ALA A 15 5.21 7.17 -16.54
C ALA A 15 4.34 5.98 -16.97
N GLN A 16 4.79 4.74 -16.72
CA GLN A 16 3.87 3.62 -16.71
C GLN A 16 2.89 3.89 -15.58
N LYS A 17 1.65 4.24 -15.94
CA LYS A 17 0.51 4.24 -15.02
C LYS A 17 0.21 2.78 -14.68
N ALA A 18 1.06 2.16 -13.87
CA ALA A 18 0.75 0.89 -13.26
C ALA A 18 -0.41 1.16 -12.29
N ALA A 19 -1.61 0.83 -12.73
CA ALA A 19 -2.79 0.93 -11.89
C ALA A 19 -2.91 -0.38 -11.10
N ALA A 20 -2.13 -0.51 -10.03
CA ALA A 20 -2.27 -1.62 -9.10
C ALA A 20 -3.64 -1.55 -8.43
N HIS A 21 -4.34 -2.68 -8.40
CA HIS A 21 -5.64 -2.80 -7.76
C HIS A 21 -5.55 -3.78 -6.60
N ALA A 22 -5.51 -3.25 -5.39
CA ALA A 22 -5.55 -4.02 -4.16
C ALA A 22 -6.01 -3.12 -3.01
N THR A 23 -6.56 -3.70 -1.96
CA THR A 23 -7.04 -2.99 -0.78
C THR A 23 -6.50 -3.67 0.46
N PHE A 24 -5.85 -2.90 1.35
CA PHE A 24 -5.72 -3.30 2.75
C PHE A 24 -7.11 -3.31 3.37
N GLN A 25 -7.55 -4.49 3.81
CA GLN A 25 -8.89 -4.66 4.33
C GLN A 25 -8.96 -5.30 5.71
N ASP A 26 -7.98 -6.12 6.10
CA ASP A 26 -8.04 -6.84 7.38
C ASP A 26 -6.72 -6.71 8.17
N LEU A 27 -6.84 -6.56 9.48
CA LEU A 27 -5.71 -6.38 10.39
C LEU A 27 -5.54 -7.60 11.29
N TRP A 28 -4.29 -8.05 11.47
CA TRP A 28 -3.95 -9.05 12.48
C TRP A 28 -2.98 -8.49 13.50
N ILE A 29 -3.15 -8.89 14.75
CA ILE A 29 -2.29 -8.50 15.86
C ILE A 29 -1.87 -9.77 16.60
N ASP A 30 -0.58 -10.05 16.62
CA ASP A 30 0.00 -11.26 17.24
C ASP A 30 -0.71 -12.57 16.78
N GLY A 31 -1.06 -12.63 15.49
CA GLY A 31 -1.73 -13.79 14.88
C GLY A 31 -3.24 -13.88 15.13
N VAL A 32 -3.84 -12.92 15.83
CA VAL A 32 -5.30 -12.83 16.02
C VAL A 32 -5.91 -11.99 14.90
N ASP A 33 -6.97 -12.50 14.28
CA ASP A 33 -7.74 -11.81 13.25
C ASP A 33 -8.65 -10.74 13.88
N TYR A 34 -8.43 -9.46 13.56
CA TYR A 34 -9.31 -8.36 13.94
C TYR A 34 -10.24 -7.96 12.79
N GLY A 35 -10.10 -8.53 11.60
CA GLY A 35 -10.80 -8.16 10.39
C GLY A 35 -10.66 -6.67 10.06
N ALA A 36 -11.66 -6.13 9.37
CA ALA A 36 -11.72 -4.73 8.95
C ALA A 36 -12.12 -3.73 10.04
N GLN A 37 -12.40 -4.16 11.28
CA GLN A 37 -13.17 -3.37 12.23
C GLN A 37 -12.53 -2.01 12.61
N CYS A 38 -11.21 -1.86 12.47
CA CYS A 38 -10.47 -0.63 12.74
C CYS A 38 -9.83 -0.01 11.50
N ALA A 39 -10.11 -0.54 10.31
CA ALA A 39 -9.57 -0.06 9.05
C ALA A 39 -10.56 0.87 8.34
N ARG A 40 -10.07 1.99 7.81
CA ARG A 40 -10.87 2.90 6.98
C ARG A 40 -10.87 2.40 5.53
N LEU A 41 -11.84 1.55 5.21
CA LEU A 41 -11.90 0.92 3.89
C LEU A 41 -12.31 1.93 2.80
N PRO A 42 -11.64 1.92 1.63
CA PRO A 42 -12.07 2.68 0.46
C PRO A 42 -13.27 2.03 -0.23
N LEU A 43 -13.94 2.80 -1.09
CA LEU A 43 -15.11 2.32 -1.85
C LEU A 43 -14.73 1.48 -3.08
N SER A 44 -13.46 1.48 -3.48
CA SER A 44 -12.93 0.65 -4.57
C SER A 44 -11.46 0.31 -4.31
N ASN A 45 -10.95 -0.65 -5.08
CA ASN A 45 -9.54 -1.02 -5.14
C ASN A 45 -8.73 -0.15 -6.13
N SER A 46 -9.30 0.95 -6.62
CA SER A 46 -8.61 1.80 -7.59
C SER A 46 -7.46 2.58 -6.93
N PRO A 47 -6.33 2.77 -7.62
CA PRO A 47 -5.17 3.44 -7.05
C PRO A 47 -5.37 4.96 -6.95
N VAL A 48 -4.84 5.55 -5.89
CA VAL A 48 -4.61 7.00 -5.81
C VAL A 48 -3.39 7.34 -6.67
N THR A 49 -3.56 8.21 -7.66
CA THR A 49 -2.49 8.58 -8.61
C THR A 49 -1.94 9.98 -8.42
N ASN A 50 -2.69 10.87 -7.75
CA ASN A 50 -2.25 12.23 -7.45
C ASN A 50 -1.64 12.29 -6.05
N VAL A 51 -0.31 12.23 -5.97
CA VAL A 51 0.44 12.30 -4.70
C VAL A 51 0.31 13.63 -3.96
N ALA A 52 -0.22 14.68 -4.61
CA ALA A 52 -0.51 15.96 -3.98
C ALA A 52 -1.93 16.07 -3.41
N SER A 53 -2.80 15.07 -3.65
CA SER A 53 -4.16 15.07 -3.07
C SER A 53 -4.14 14.59 -1.61
N ASN A 54 -5.17 14.95 -0.85
CA ASN A 54 -5.34 14.44 0.51
C ASN A 54 -5.63 12.92 0.56
N ASP A 55 -6.04 12.33 -0.56
CA ASP A 55 -6.32 10.89 -0.65
C ASP A 55 -5.06 10.05 -0.45
N VAL A 56 -3.85 10.62 -0.65
CA VAL A 56 -2.59 9.90 -0.38
C VAL A 56 -2.41 9.55 1.10
N ARG A 57 -3.15 10.20 2.01
CA ARG A 57 -3.05 9.98 3.46
C ARG A 57 -3.68 8.65 3.86
N CYS A 58 -4.95 8.45 3.48
CA CYS A 58 -5.79 7.33 3.92
C CYS A 58 -6.78 6.84 2.84
N ASN A 59 -6.49 7.06 1.55
CA ASN A 59 -7.33 6.74 0.38
C ASN A 59 -8.63 7.59 0.27
N ALA A 60 -9.23 7.57 -0.93
CA ALA A 60 -10.43 8.32 -1.28
C ALA A 60 -11.71 7.59 -0.84
N GLY A 61 -12.76 8.36 -0.52
CA GLY A 61 -14.09 7.83 -0.19
C GLY A 61 -14.17 7.05 1.13
N THR A 62 -13.11 7.08 1.95
CA THR A 62 -13.10 6.43 3.25
C THR A 62 -13.92 7.22 4.27
N SER A 63 -14.41 6.52 5.30
CA SER A 63 -15.11 7.13 6.44
C SER A 63 -14.34 6.90 7.74
N PRO A 64 -14.48 7.80 8.74
CA PRO A 64 -13.91 7.56 10.07
C PRO A 64 -14.48 6.29 10.71
N VAL A 65 -13.65 5.59 11.48
CA VAL A 65 -14.02 4.32 12.15
C VAL A 65 -13.88 4.50 13.64
N VAL A 66 -14.96 4.23 14.39
CA VAL A 66 -15.00 4.45 15.85
C VAL A 66 -14.16 3.42 16.61
N SER A 67 -14.15 2.17 16.13
CA SER A 67 -13.42 1.07 16.75
C SER A 67 -11.91 1.25 16.63
N LYS A 68 -11.19 0.84 17.68
CA LYS A 68 -9.73 0.88 17.76
C LYS A 68 -9.21 -0.51 18.10
N CYS A 69 -8.31 -1.05 17.28
CA CYS A 69 -7.63 -2.30 17.59
C CYS A 69 -6.40 -2.00 18.47
N PRO A 70 -6.34 -2.49 19.73
CA PRO A 70 -5.21 -2.20 20.61
C PRO A 70 -3.98 -3.00 20.20
N VAL A 71 -2.90 -2.29 19.82
CA VAL A 71 -1.60 -2.88 19.50
C VAL A 71 -0.61 -2.49 20.60
N LYS A 72 -0.01 -3.48 21.28
CA LYS A 72 1.06 -3.20 22.25
C LYS A 72 2.36 -2.92 21.51
N ALA A 73 3.21 -2.04 22.03
CA ALA A 73 4.54 -1.85 21.48
C ALA A 73 5.30 -3.18 21.46
N GLY A 74 5.93 -3.50 20.31
CA GLY A 74 6.62 -4.78 20.10
C GLY A 74 5.73 -5.93 19.58
N SER A 75 4.42 -5.73 19.46
CA SER A 75 3.53 -6.73 18.81
C SER A 75 3.84 -6.86 17.34
N THR A 76 3.54 -8.02 16.77
CA THR A 76 3.54 -8.21 15.31
C THR A 76 2.21 -7.78 14.75
N VAL A 77 2.22 -6.91 13.73
CA VAL A 77 1.02 -6.50 13.00
C VAL A 77 1.11 -7.02 11.57
N THR A 78 0.09 -7.74 11.12
CA THR A 78 -0.05 -8.13 9.71
C THR A 78 -1.11 -7.28 9.05
N VAL A 79 -0.75 -6.69 7.91
CA VAL A 79 -1.65 -5.98 7.00
C VAL A 79 -2.08 -6.98 5.93
N GLU A 80 -3.34 -7.40 5.94
CA GLU A 80 -3.89 -8.31 4.94
C GLU A 80 -4.51 -7.49 3.79
N MET A 81 -3.99 -7.72 2.58
CA MET A 81 -4.42 -7.05 1.36
C MET A 81 -5.05 -8.06 0.40
N HIS A 82 -6.06 -7.61 -0.34
CA HIS A 82 -6.69 -8.41 -1.39
C HIS A 82 -6.97 -7.60 -2.64
N GLN A 83 -6.92 -8.26 -3.79
CA GLN A 83 -7.19 -7.62 -5.08
C GLN A 83 -8.66 -7.22 -5.18
N GLN A 84 -9.58 -8.08 -4.73
CA GLN A 84 -11.01 -7.82 -4.76
C GLN A 84 -11.54 -7.44 -3.37
N PRO A 85 -12.35 -6.38 -3.24
CA PRO A 85 -12.92 -5.99 -1.96
C PRO A 85 -13.73 -7.11 -1.30
N GLY A 86 -13.40 -7.44 -0.06
CA GLY A 86 -14.08 -8.47 0.75
C GLY A 86 -13.72 -9.91 0.39
N ASP A 87 -12.83 -10.13 -0.59
CA ASP A 87 -12.27 -11.44 -0.88
C ASP A 87 -11.18 -11.78 0.16
N ARG A 88 -11.12 -13.04 0.59
CA ARG A 88 -10.07 -13.57 1.48
C ARG A 88 -9.56 -14.94 1.04
N SER A 89 -9.93 -15.37 -0.16
CA SER A 89 -9.56 -16.69 -0.68
C SER A 89 -8.06 -16.75 -0.96
N CYS A 90 -7.36 -17.73 -0.39
CA CYS A 90 -5.97 -17.99 -0.72
C CYS A 90 -5.76 -18.47 -2.18
N SER A 91 -6.84 -18.74 -2.92
CA SER A 91 -6.77 -19.05 -4.35
C SER A 91 -6.67 -17.81 -5.23
N ASN A 92 -6.94 -16.62 -4.69
CA ASN A 92 -6.87 -15.36 -5.41
C ASN A 92 -5.64 -14.58 -4.93
N GLU A 93 -5.04 -13.82 -5.85
CA GLU A 93 -3.86 -13.02 -5.55
C GLU A 93 -4.22 -11.83 -4.65
N ALA A 94 -3.38 -11.53 -3.65
CA ALA A 94 -3.50 -10.33 -2.84
C ALA A 94 -3.35 -9.05 -3.67
N ILE A 95 -2.47 -9.11 -4.66
CA ILE A 95 -2.25 -8.10 -5.69
C ILE A 95 -1.84 -8.82 -6.98
N GLY A 96 -2.80 -9.00 -7.88
CA GLY A 96 -2.56 -9.74 -9.11
C GLY A 96 -1.95 -8.92 -10.23
N GLY A 97 -1.36 -9.61 -11.21
CA GLY A 97 -0.59 -9.00 -12.30
C GLY A 97 0.76 -8.46 -11.83
N SER A 98 1.68 -8.20 -12.74
CA SER A 98 3.07 -7.75 -12.49
C SER A 98 3.17 -6.33 -11.88
N HIS A 99 2.40 -6.03 -10.82
CA HIS A 99 2.38 -4.78 -10.07
C HIS A 99 3.52 -4.74 -9.04
N TYR A 100 4.72 -4.98 -9.54
CA TYR A 100 5.92 -5.02 -8.73
C TYR A 100 6.30 -3.64 -8.21
N GLY A 101 6.48 -3.54 -6.89
CA GLY A 101 6.78 -2.30 -6.22
C GLY A 101 6.98 -2.47 -4.72
N PRO A 102 7.31 -1.37 -4.03
CA PRO A 102 7.55 -1.37 -2.60
C PRO A 102 6.24 -1.45 -1.79
N LEU A 103 6.34 -2.02 -0.59
CA LEU A 103 5.36 -1.93 0.48
C LEU A 103 5.93 -1.03 1.59
N MET A 104 5.17 -0.06 2.07
CA MET A 104 5.62 0.84 3.14
C MET A 104 4.51 1.04 4.17
N VAL A 105 4.88 1.08 5.45
CA VAL A 105 3.95 1.38 6.55
C VAL A 105 4.44 2.61 7.30
N TYR A 106 3.52 3.52 7.57
CA TYR A 106 3.75 4.74 8.30
C TYR A 106 2.82 4.82 9.51
N MET A 107 3.23 5.56 10.52
CA MET A 107 2.41 5.87 11.68
C MET A 107 2.36 7.38 11.88
N SER A 108 1.27 7.86 12.46
CA SER A 108 1.11 9.25 12.89
C SER A 108 0.56 9.28 14.31
N LYS A 109 1.16 10.10 15.17
CA LYS A 109 0.62 10.31 16.51
C LYS A 109 -0.54 11.30 16.42
N VAL A 110 -1.71 10.87 16.86
CA VAL A 110 -2.94 11.68 16.89
C VAL A 110 -3.52 11.75 18.30
N SER A 111 -4.44 12.70 18.53
CA SER A 111 -5.24 12.78 19.76
C SER A 111 -6.29 11.67 19.80
N ASP A 112 -6.99 11.47 18.67
CA ASP A 112 -7.99 10.41 18.52
C ASP A 112 -7.95 9.79 17.10
N ALA A 113 -7.63 8.49 17.03
CA ALA A 113 -7.59 7.72 15.78
C ALA A 113 -8.95 7.55 15.10
N SER A 114 -10.06 7.68 15.85
CA SER A 114 -11.40 7.55 15.28
C SER A 114 -11.82 8.78 14.48
N THR A 115 -11.18 9.94 14.66
CA THR A 115 -11.58 11.21 14.04
C THR A 115 -10.47 11.91 13.26
N ALA A 116 -9.19 11.55 13.45
CA ALA A 116 -8.07 12.18 12.76
C ALA A 116 -8.20 12.07 11.22
N ASP A 117 -7.87 13.12 10.46
CA ASP A 117 -7.97 13.15 8.99
C ASP A 117 -6.65 12.79 8.27
N GLY A 118 -5.62 12.41 9.03
CA GLY A 118 -4.28 12.12 8.51
C GLY A 118 -3.44 13.36 8.17
N SER A 119 -3.85 14.57 8.56
CA SER A 119 -3.08 15.81 8.36
C SER A 119 -1.86 15.97 9.29
N SER A 120 -1.77 15.15 10.33
CA SER A 120 -0.64 15.15 11.28
C SER A 120 0.64 14.61 10.64
N GLY A 121 1.78 14.86 11.29
CA GLY A 121 3.08 14.36 10.83
C GLY A 121 3.13 12.83 10.80
N TRP A 122 3.74 12.28 9.75
CA TRP A 122 3.93 10.84 9.56
C TRP A 122 5.39 10.45 9.72
N PHE A 123 5.65 9.28 10.30
CA PHE A 123 6.96 8.65 10.33
C PHE A 123 6.87 7.21 9.82
N LYS A 124 7.89 6.78 9.07
CA LYS A 124 7.97 5.43 8.52
C LYS A 124 8.32 4.44 9.62
N VAL A 125 7.64 3.29 9.65
CA VAL A 125 7.92 2.20 10.60
C VAL A 125 8.31 0.89 9.91
N PHE A 126 7.98 0.74 8.63
CA PHE A 126 8.34 -0.43 7.84
C PHE A 126 8.51 -0.05 6.36
N GLN A 127 9.43 -0.75 5.69
CA GLN A 127 9.47 -0.80 4.23
C GLN A 127 10.04 -2.14 3.77
N ASP A 128 9.46 -2.66 2.70
CA ASP A 128 10.04 -3.69 1.86
C ASP A 128 9.99 -3.19 0.42
N SER A 129 11.10 -3.25 -0.32
CA SER A 129 11.22 -2.57 -1.60
C SER A 129 11.55 -3.53 -2.73
N TRP A 130 12.83 -3.73 -2.96
CA TRP A 130 13.37 -4.48 -4.09
C TRP A 130 14.74 -5.02 -3.71
N ALA A 131 14.98 -6.27 -4.07
CA ALA A 131 16.31 -6.86 -4.12
C ALA A 131 16.43 -7.75 -5.35
N LYS A 132 17.60 -7.69 -6.00
CA LYS A 132 17.89 -8.54 -7.16
C LYS A 132 17.80 -10.02 -6.77
N ASN A 133 17.08 -10.81 -7.56
CA ASN A 133 17.15 -12.26 -7.49
C ASN A 133 18.32 -12.74 -8.38
N PRO A 134 19.42 -13.26 -7.80
CA PRO A 134 20.58 -13.68 -8.58
C PRO A 134 20.30 -14.87 -9.50
N SER A 135 19.21 -15.61 -9.25
CA SER A 135 18.75 -16.73 -10.07
C SER A 135 17.60 -16.34 -11.02
N GLY A 136 17.14 -15.09 -10.99
CA GLY A 136 16.06 -14.59 -11.84
C GLY A 136 16.49 -14.43 -13.29
N ALA A 137 15.57 -14.71 -14.23
CA ALA A 137 15.80 -14.52 -15.65
C ALA A 137 15.45 -13.08 -16.10
N SER A 138 14.61 -12.38 -15.33
CA SER A 138 14.18 -11.00 -15.58
C SER A 138 13.90 -10.23 -14.28
N GLY A 139 13.61 -8.93 -14.38
CA GLY A 139 13.22 -8.10 -13.23
C GLY A 139 11.91 -8.54 -12.58
N ASP A 140 11.04 -9.23 -13.32
CA ASP A 140 9.82 -9.83 -12.77
C ASP A 140 10.15 -10.94 -11.75
N ASP A 141 11.34 -11.53 -11.87
CA ASP A 141 11.82 -12.58 -10.98
C ASP A 141 12.50 -12.04 -9.72
N ASP A 142 12.70 -10.73 -9.61
CA ASP A 142 13.30 -10.11 -8.43
C ASP A 142 12.41 -10.22 -7.19
N TYR A 143 13.03 -9.99 -6.04
CA TYR A 143 12.34 -9.91 -4.76
C TYR A 143 11.73 -8.52 -4.66
N TRP A 144 10.41 -8.42 -4.79
CA TRP A 144 9.65 -7.19 -4.65
C TRP A 144 8.84 -7.23 -3.36
N GLY A 145 8.69 -6.11 -2.66
CA GLY A 145 7.90 -6.06 -1.42
C GLY A 145 6.41 -6.39 -1.61
N THR A 146 5.92 -6.35 -2.84
CA THR A 146 4.56 -6.75 -3.25
C THR A 146 4.48 -8.18 -3.77
N ARG A 147 5.61 -8.87 -3.88
CA ARG A 147 5.70 -10.27 -4.33
C ARG A 147 5.89 -11.16 -3.09
N THR A 148 4.79 -11.37 -2.38
CA THR A 148 4.70 -12.14 -1.14
C THR A 148 4.01 -13.48 -1.35
#